data_AF-A0A8C2B0C7-F1
#
_entry.id   AF-A0A8C2B0C7-F1
#
_cell.length_a   1.000
_cell.length_b   1.000
_cell.length_c   1.000
_cell.angle_alpha   90.00
_cell.angle_beta   90.00
_cell.angle_gamma   90.00
#
_symmetry.space_group_name_H-M   'P 1'
#
loop_
_entity.id
_entity.type
_entity.pdbx_description
1 polymer ?
#
loop_
_entity_poly.entity_id
_entity_poly.type
_entity_poly.pdbx_seq_one_letter_code
_entity_poly.pdbx_strand_id
1 'polypeptide(L)'
;MALYHYVTQEQLSGFDKYKYSAVDSNPLSIYVMHPFWNSVVKILPTWLAPNLITFTGFMFLVLTFTLLSFFDFDFYASGEGRTHVPSWVWIAAGLFNFLAYTLDGVDGKQARRTNSSTPLGELFDHGLDSWACVFFVATAYSVFGRGETGVSVVTLYYLLWVVLFSFILSHWEKYNTGILFLPWGYDISQVVIYCNELWFLQNIKIKHKLCVCVCVCVCIYIYIYYIKY
;
A
#
# COMPACT_ATOMS: atom_id res chain seq x y z
N MET A 1 -28.41 -26.56 9.93
CA MET A 1 -27.41 -25.52 9.60
C MET A 1 -26.24 -26.26 8.96
N ALA A 2 -26.09 -26.19 7.64
CA ALA A 2 -24.94 -26.80 6.98
C ALA A 2 -23.70 -25.98 7.35
N LEU A 3 -22.83 -26.54 8.20
CA LEU A 3 -21.49 -26.01 8.42
C LEU A 3 -20.72 -26.24 7.11
N TYR A 4 -20.79 -25.26 6.21
CA TYR A 4 -19.92 -25.23 5.05
C TYR A 4 -18.50 -25.08 5.58
N HIS A 5 -17.71 -26.16 5.53
CA HIS A 5 -16.28 -26.09 5.82
C HIS A 5 -15.62 -25.32 4.68
N TYR A 6 -15.41 -24.02 4.90
CA TYR A 6 -14.81 -23.08 3.94
C TYR A 6 -13.42 -23.54 3.46
N VAL A 7 -12.71 -24.31 4.29
CA VAL A 7 -11.42 -24.91 3.97
C VAL A 7 -11.49 -26.42 4.20
N THR A 8 -11.15 -27.19 3.17
CA THR A 8 -11.10 -28.67 3.25
C THR A 8 -9.83 -29.11 3.98
N GLN A 9 -9.85 -30.33 4.53
CA GLN A 9 -8.63 -30.92 5.15
C GLN A 9 -7.49 -31.07 4.13
N GLU A 10 -7.82 -31.25 2.86
CA GLU A 10 -6.84 -31.32 1.76
C GLU A 10 -6.19 -29.95 1.51
N GLN A 11 -6.95 -28.85 1.58
CA GLN A 11 -6.42 -27.48 1.53
C GLN A 11 -5.61 -27.10 2.78
N LEU A 12 -5.93 -27.68 3.94
CA LEU A 12 -5.14 -27.52 5.17
C LEU A 12 -3.87 -28.40 5.17
N SER A 13 -3.87 -29.50 4.42
CA SER A 13 -2.73 -30.41 4.37
C SER A 13 -1.52 -29.72 3.72
N GLY A 14 -0.39 -29.66 4.43
CA GLY A 14 0.81 -28.96 3.96
C GLY A 14 0.95 -27.50 4.42
N PHE A 15 -0.03 -26.92 5.10
CA PHE A 15 0.12 -25.59 5.74
C PHE A 15 1.26 -25.57 6.77
N ASP A 16 1.49 -26.69 7.44
CA ASP A 16 2.60 -26.94 8.37
C ASP A 16 3.97 -26.95 7.68
N LYS A 17 4.02 -27.19 6.36
CA LYS A 17 5.24 -27.17 5.54
C LYS A 17 5.42 -25.87 4.76
N TYR A 18 4.46 -24.95 4.83
CA TYR A 18 4.52 -23.70 4.09
C TYR A 18 5.72 -22.86 4.53
N LYS A 19 6.49 -22.40 3.55
CA LYS A 19 7.64 -21.52 3.77
C LYS A 19 7.47 -20.27 2.91
N TYR A 20 7.45 -19.11 3.55
CA TYR A 20 7.43 -17.84 2.86
C TYR A 20 8.59 -17.74 1.86
N SER A 21 8.26 -17.37 0.63
CA SER A 21 9.22 -17.15 -0.46
C SER A 21 8.78 -15.94 -1.26
N ALA A 22 9.59 -14.89 -1.22
CA ALA A 22 9.38 -13.69 -2.00
C ALA A 22 10.71 -13.21 -2.61
N VAL A 23 10.62 -12.63 -3.79
CA VAL A 23 11.76 -12.06 -4.51
C VAL A 23 11.48 -10.58 -4.75
N ASP A 24 12.40 -9.75 -4.27
CA ASP A 24 12.45 -8.33 -4.54
C ASP A 24 13.62 -8.03 -5.48
N SER A 25 13.33 -7.37 -6.60
CA SER A 25 14.34 -6.90 -7.55
C SER A 25 14.40 -5.38 -7.65
N ASN A 26 13.61 -4.66 -6.84
CA ASN A 26 13.51 -3.20 -6.87
C ASN A 26 14.79 -2.56 -6.30
N PRO A 27 15.54 -1.76 -7.08
CA PRO A 27 16.74 -1.09 -6.56
C PRO A 27 16.45 -0.19 -5.36
N LEU A 28 15.29 0.50 -5.35
CA LEU A 28 14.88 1.33 -4.22
C LEU A 28 14.76 0.49 -2.94
N SER A 29 14.15 -0.68 -3.05
CA SER A 29 13.90 -1.55 -1.90
C SER A 29 15.17 -2.22 -1.43
N ILE A 30 15.97 -2.75 -2.35
CA ILE A 30 17.23 -3.42 -2.06
C ILE A 30 18.23 -2.46 -1.39
N TYR A 31 18.40 -1.25 -1.94
CA TYR A 31 19.48 -0.36 -1.51
C TYR A 31 19.07 0.69 -0.49
N VAL A 32 17.77 1.00 -0.33
CA VAL A 32 17.28 2.02 0.61
C VAL A 32 16.35 1.42 1.65
N MET A 33 15.24 0.81 1.22
CA MET A 33 14.17 0.43 2.15
C MET A 33 14.55 -0.75 3.04
N HIS A 34 15.14 -1.81 2.48
CA HIS A 34 15.58 -2.96 3.25
C HIS A 34 16.65 -2.60 4.31
N PRO A 35 17.73 -1.84 3.99
CA PRO A 35 18.65 -1.34 5.00
C PRO A 35 17.97 -0.50 6.10
N PHE A 36 17.04 0.37 5.71
CA PHE A 36 16.25 1.19 6.64
C PHE A 36 15.40 0.30 7.57
N TRP A 37 14.55 -0.56 7.03
CA TRP A 37 13.69 -1.47 7.80
C TRP A 37 14.48 -2.46 8.65
N ASN A 38 15.63 -2.97 8.17
CA ASN A 38 16.54 -3.81 8.96
C ASN A 38 17.14 -3.07 10.17
N SER A 39 17.18 -1.74 10.12
CA SER A 39 17.60 -0.91 11.24
C SER A 39 16.43 -0.65 12.19
N VAL A 40 15.26 -0.29 11.65
CA VAL A 40 14.04 -0.03 12.43
C VAL A 40 13.61 -1.26 13.23
N VAL A 41 13.60 -2.46 12.62
CA VAL A 41 13.19 -3.69 13.30
C VAL A 41 14.02 -3.97 14.56
N LYS A 42 15.28 -3.51 14.63
CA LYS A 42 16.15 -3.71 15.79
C LYS A 42 15.70 -2.89 17.01
N ILE A 43 15.03 -1.76 16.77
CA ILE A 43 14.49 -0.86 17.80
C ILE A 43 13.22 -1.46 18.41
N LEU A 44 12.46 -2.25 17.65
CA LEU A 44 11.24 -2.88 18.13
C LEU A 44 11.52 -3.89 19.25
N PRO A 45 10.72 -3.89 20.33
CA PRO A 45 10.86 -4.86 21.39
C PRO A 45 10.44 -6.26 20.91
N THR A 46 11.10 -7.31 21.41
CA THR A 46 10.87 -8.69 20.95
C THR A 46 9.54 -9.28 21.42
N TRP A 47 8.87 -8.69 22.40
CA TRP A 47 7.52 -9.08 22.81
C TRP A 47 6.43 -8.55 21.87
N LEU A 48 6.76 -7.59 21.00
CA LEU A 48 5.80 -7.01 20.07
C LEU A 48 5.50 -7.99 18.94
N ALA A 49 4.26 -8.47 18.89
CA ALA A 49 3.79 -9.43 17.91
C ALA A 49 3.78 -8.81 16.49
N PRO A 50 4.24 -9.53 15.45
CA PRO A 50 4.22 -9.06 14.07
C PRO A 50 2.84 -8.61 13.59
N ASN A 51 1.79 -9.40 13.84
CA ASN A 51 0.43 -9.04 13.41
C ASN A 51 -0.09 -7.75 14.06
N LEU A 52 0.41 -7.39 15.25
CA LEU A 52 0.06 -6.11 15.88
C LEU A 52 0.75 -4.95 15.16
N ILE A 53 1.98 -5.15 14.65
CA ILE A 53 2.69 -4.17 13.82
C ILE A 53 1.90 -3.95 12.52
N THR A 54 1.57 -5.04 11.82
CA THR A 54 0.74 -5.02 10.60
C THR A 54 -0.58 -4.26 10.83
N PHE A 55 -1.34 -4.65 11.87
CA PHE A 55 -2.61 -4.03 12.18
C PHE A 55 -2.47 -2.54 12.53
N THR A 56 -1.42 -2.17 13.25
CA THR A 56 -1.15 -0.77 13.59
C THR A 56 -0.84 0.04 12.33
N GLY A 57 -0.04 -0.50 11.40
CA GLY A 57 0.23 0.10 10.10
C GLY A 57 -1.06 0.33 9.30
N PHE A 58 -1.90 -0.70 9.20
CA PHE A 58 -3.20 -0.62 8.55
C PHE A 58 -4.13 0.43 9.18
N MET A 59 -4.14 0.57 10.51
CA MET A 59 -4.93 1.61 11.18
C MET A 59 -4.47 3.03 10.82
N PHE A 60 -3.18 3.26 10.57
CA PHE A 60 -2.73 4.56 10.06
C PHE A 60 -3.31 4.88 8.68
N LEU A 61 -3.46 3.89 7.80
CA LEU A 61 -4.12 4.08 6.50
C LEU A 61 -5.61 4.42 6.64
N VAL A 62 -6.31 3.72 7.55
CA VAL A 62 -7.72 4.00 7.87
C VAL A 62 -7.87 5.41 8.44
N LEU A 63 -6.94 5.83 9.32
CA LEU A 63 -6.92 7.18 9.88
C LEU A 63 -6.68 8.24 8.80
N THR A 64 -5.71 8.04 7.91
CA THR A 64 -5.46 8.94 6.77
C THR A 64 -6.70 9.07 5.88
N PHE A 65 -7.31 7.94 5.51
CA PHE A 65 -8.54 7.92 4.73
C PHE A 65 -9.69 8.64 5.42
N THR A 66 -9.91 8.38 6.70
CA THR A 66 -11.00 9.01 7.48
C THR A 66 -10.78 10.50 7.62
N LEU A 67 -9.54 10.93 7.90
CA LEU A 67 -9.17 12.33 8.06
C LEU A 67 -9.39 13.10 6.76
N LEU A 68 -8.87 12.59 5.63
CA LEU A 68 -9.08 13.22 4.33
C LEU A 68 -10.55 13.19 3.92
N SER A 69 -11.27 12.09 4.15
CA SER A 69 -12.72 12.03 3.87
C SER A 69 -13.54 13.01 4.71
N PHE A 70 -13.08 13.36 5.91
CA PHE A 70 -13.74 14.37 6.74
C PHE A 70 -13.55 15.79 6.18
N PHE A 71 -12.36 16.12 5.67
CA PHE A 71 -12.04 17.46 5.13
C PHE A 71 -12.31 17.63 3.63
N ASP A 72 -12.39 16.53 2.88
CA ASP A 72 -12.54 16.49 1.41
C ASP A 72 -13.52 15.38 0.98
N PHE A 73 -14.69 15.33 1.63
CA PHE A 73 -15.70 14.29 1.44
C PHE A 73 -16.13 14.07 -0.01
N ASP A 74 -16.21 15.14 -0.79
CA ASP A 74 -16.68 15.13 -2.18
C ASP A 74 -15.53 15.23 -3.20
N PHE A 75 -14.28 15.22 -2.72
CA PHE A 75 -13.05 15.36 -3.51
C PHE A 75 -12.94 16.68 -4.28
N TYR A 76 -13.59 17.76 -3.85
CA TYR A 76 -13.45 19.08 -4.49
C TYR A 76 -12.44 19.99 -3.81
N ALA A 77 -11.89 19.65 -2.65
CA ALA A 77 -11.01 20.54 -1.89
C ALA A 77 -9.73 20.88 -2.64
N SER A 78 -9.30 20.07 -3.61
CA SER A 78 -8.18 20.39 -4.51
C SER A 78 -8.54 21.24 -5.73
N GLY A 79 -9.82 21.58 -5.93
CA GLY A 79 -10.27 22.46 -7.02
C GLY A 79 -9.96 23.95 -6.80
N GLU A 80 -9.96 24.74 -7.88
CA GLU A 80 -9.83 26.21 -7.77
C GLU A 80 -11.10 26.83 -7.18
N GLY A 81 -10.93 27.84 -6.31
CA GLY A 81 -12.07 28.53 -5.67
C GLY A 81 -12.81 27.71 -4.61
N ARG A 82 -12.23 26.59 -4.16
CA ARG A 82 -12.79 25.71 -3.12
C ARG A 82 -12.09 25.91 -1.78
N THR A 83 -12.72 25.45 -0.71
CA THR A 83 -12.08 25.37 0.61
C THR A 83 -11.06 24.23 0.59
N HIS A 84 -9.78 24.56 0.70
CA HIS A 84 -8.70 23.58 0.69
C HIS A 84 -8.59 22.82 2.02
N VAL A 85 -8.16 21.56 1.95
CA VAL A 85 -7.77 20.76 3.11
C VAL A 85 -6.67 21.50 3.90
N PRO A 86 -6.80 21.68 5.23
CA PRO A 86 -5.80 22.36 6.04
C PRO A 86 -4.41 21.71 5.93
N SER A 87 -3.35 22.52 5.90
CA SER A 87 -1.97 22.03 5.72
C SER A 87 -1.53 20.98 6.76
N TRP A 88 -1.98 21.08 8.01
CA TRP A 88 -1.64 20.10 9.04
C TRP A 88 -2.22 18.71 8.76
N VAL A 89 -3.34 18.64 8.03
CA VAL A 89 -3.97 17.36 7.63
C VAL A 89 -3.08 16.63 6.62
N TRP A 90 -2.49 17.37 5.67
CA TRP A 90 -1.53 16.79 4.73
C TRP A 90 -0.23 16.32 5.41
N ILE A 91 0.24 17.08 6.41
CA ILE A 91 1.37 16.63 7.25
C ILE A 91 1.02 15.35 7.99
N ALA A 92 -0.15 15.28 8.61
CA ALA A 92 -0.61 14.10 9.33
C ALA A 92 -0.75 12.90 8.38
N ALA A 93 -1.35 13.09 7.20
CA ALA A 93 -1.49 12.06 6.16
C ALA A 93 -0.12 11.51 5.73
N GLY A 94 0.83 12.40 5.41
CA GLY A 94 2.20 12.01 5.06
C GLY A 94 2.89 11.21 6.17
N LEU A 95 2.79 11.66 7.42
CA LEU A 95 3.37 10.95 8.56
C LEU A 95 2.71 9.58 8.77
N PHE A 96 1.38 9.50 8.68
CA PHE A 96 0.64 8.24 8.85
C PHE A 96 0.94 7.25 7.72
N ASN A 97 0.99 7.69 6.47
CA ASN A 97 1.36 6.84 5.34
C ASN A 97 2.81 6.35 5.45
N PHE A 98 3.74 7.22 5.87
CA PHE A 98 5.12 6.82 6.14
C PHE A 98 5.22 5.77 7.26
N LEU A 99 4.48 5.97 8.36
CA LEU A 99 4.41 5.00 9.44
C LEU A 99 3.79 3.69 8.98
N ALA A 100 2.68 3.73 8.24
CA ALA A 100 2.03 2.55 7.69
C ALA A 100 3.00 1.72 6.82
N TYR A 101 3.64 2.36 5.85
CA TYR A 101 4.61 1.71 4.96
C TYR A 101 5.86 1.21 5.72
N THR A 102 6.28 1.92 6.76
CA THR A 102 7.39 1.47 7.60
C THR A 102 7.01 0.24 8.43
N LEU A 103 5.80 0.21 9.00
CA LEU A 103 5.32 -0.89 9.84
C LEU A 103 5.08 -2.16 9.02
N ASP A 104 4.49 -2.02 7.83
CA ASP A 104 4.39 -3.06 6.80
C ASP A 104 5.79 -3.65 6.48
N GLY A 105 6.76 -2.81 6.09
CA GLY A 105 8.10 -3.30 5.74
C GLY A 105 8.91 -3.99 6.87
N VAL A 106 8.52 -3.82 8.14
CA VAL A 106 9.24 -4.40 9.30
C VAL A 106 8.52 -5.59 9.93
N ASP A 107 7.25 -5.84 9.68
CA ASP A 107 6.50 -6.89 10.37
C ASP A 107 7.03 -8.31 10.08
N GLY A 108 7.30 -8.65 8.83
CA GLY A 108 7.86 -9.94 8.44
C GLY A 108 9.30 -10.05 8.90
N LYS A 109 10.02 -8.92 9.02
CA LYS A 109 11.37 -8.89 9.59
C LYS A 109 11.31 -9.20 11.09
N GLN A 110 10.31 -8.66 11.80
CA GLN A 110 10.05 -8.97 13.19
C GLN A 110 9.63 -10.44 13.36
N ALA A 111 8.80 -10.97 12.47
CA ALA A 111 8.37 -12.38 12.48
C ALA A 111 9.57 -13.33 12.35
N ARG A 112 10.49 -13.04 11.41
CA ARG A 112 11.76 -13.76 11.27
C ARG A 112 12.67 -13.61 12.48
N ARG A 113 12.79 -12.40 13.04
CA ARG A 113 13.62 -12.11 14.22
C ARG A 113 13.16 -12.86 15.47
N THR A 114 11.85 -13.06 15.61
CA THR A 114 11.23 -13.68 16.79
C THR A 114 10.85 -15.15 16.58
N ASN A 115 11.19 -15.74 15.42
CA ASN A 115 10.79 -17.10 15.02
C ASN A 115 9.26 -17.32 15.10
N SER A 116 8.48 -16.29 14.74
CA SER A 116 7.01 -16.30 14.79
C SER A 116 6.35 -16.20 13.39
N SER A 117 7.12 -16.44 12.32
CA SER A 117 6.60 -16.51 10.96
C SER A 117 5.59 -17.65 10.80
N THR A 118 4.37 -17.33 10.37
CA THR A 118 3.32 -18.32 10.13
C THR A 118 2.54 -18.01 8.85
N PRO A 119 1.95 -19.01 8.18
CA PRO A 119 1.09 -18.78 7.01
C PRO A 119 -0.13 -17.92 7.32
N LEU A 120 -0.64 -18.00 8.55
CA LEU A 120 -1.76 -17.18 9.01
C LEU A 120 -1.34 -15.71 9.18
N GLY A 121 -0.14 -15.45 9.71
CA GLY A 121 0.40 -14.10 9.82
C GLY A 121 0.56 -13.44 8.45
N GLU A 122 1.05 -14.20 7.47
CA GLU A 122 1.14 -13.72 6.09
C GLU A 122 -0.23 -13.52 5.43
N LEU A 123 -1.18 -14.43 5.65
CA LEU A 123 -2.56 -14.23 5.17
C LEU A 123 -3.18 -12.96 5.77
N PHE A 124 -2.90 -12.69 7.05
CA PHE A 124 -3.37 -11.49 7.73
C PHE A 124 -2.77 -10.22 7.13
N ASP A 125 -1.46 -10.21 6.93
CA ASP A 125 -0.69 -9.14 6.28
C ASP A 125 -1.24 -8.79 4.89
N HIS A 126 -1.19 -9.75 3.97
CA HIS A 126 -1.67 -9.53 2.61
C HIS A 126 -3.19 -9.27 2.55
N GLY A 127 -3.94 -9.80 3.51
CA GLY A 127 -5.36 -9.50 3.67
C GLY A 127 -5.59 -8.01 3.93
N LEU A 128 -4.79 -7.39 4.81
CA LEU A 128 -4.85 -5.95 5.07
C LEU A 128 -4.30 -5.13 3.90
N ASP A 129 -3.26 -5.58 3.21
CA ASP A 129 -2.75 -4.92 1.99
C ASP A 129 -3.79 -4.83 0.88
N SER A 130 -4.64 -5.85 0.75
CA SER A 130 -5.73 -5.83 -0.24
C SER A 130 -6.74 -4.69 0.03
N TRP A 131 -6.99 -4.38 1.30
CA TRP A 131 -7.82 -3.24 1.70
C TRP A 131 -7.06 -1.91 1.62
N ALA A 132 -5.76 -1.92 1.95
CA ALA A 132 -4.89 -0.75 1.82
C ALA A 132 -4.93 -0.19 0.39
N CYS A 133 -5.00 -1.05 -0.63
CA CYS A 133 -5.18 -0.65 -2.04
C CYS A 133 -6.34 0.34 -2.23
N VAL A 134 -7.47 0.14 -1.54
CA VAL A 134 -8.65 1.03 -1.63
C VAL A 134 -8.35 2.38 -0.97
N PHE A 135 -7.80 2.37 0.24
CA PHE A 135 -7.51 3.58 1.00
C PHE A 135 -6.45 4.44 0.32
N PHE A 136 -5.38 3.84 -0.22
CA PHE A 136 -4.35 4.56 -0.95
C PHE A 136 -4.90 5.24 -2.20
N VAL A 137 -5.70 4.53 -3.00
CA VAL A 137 -6.29 5.11 -4.22
C VAL A 137 -7.24 6.26 -3.89
N ALA A 138 -8.07 6.13 -2.85
CA ALA A 138 -9.00 7.18 -2.43
C ALA A 138 -8.28 8.42 -1.85
N THR A 139 -7.27 8.22 -1.01
CA THR A 139 -6.50 9.32 -0.41
C THR A 139 -5.65 10.05 -1.46
N ALA A 140 -4.99 9.31 -2.36
CA ALA A 140 -4.27 9.89 -3.49
C ALA A 140 -5.20 10.71 -4.39
N TYR A 141 -6.47 10.29 -4.56
CA TYR A 141 -7.44 11.05 -5.33
C TYR A 141 -7.76 12.43 -4.73
N SER A 142 -7.68 12.59 -3.40
CA SER A 142 -7.87 13.89 -2.73
C SER A 142 -6.82 14.93 -3.15
N VAL A 143 -5.61 14.48 -3.55
CA VAL A 143 -4.55 15.36 -4.07
C VAL A 143 -4.92 15.95 -5.43
N PHE A 144 -5.58 15.15 -6.28
CA PHE A 144 -5.99 15.59 -7.62
C PHE A 144 -7.33 16.32 -7.60
N GLY A 145 -8.28 15.80 -6.82
CA GLY A 145 -9.65 16.26 -6.75
C GLY A 145 -10.44 16.13 -8.05
N ARG A 146 -11.70 16.57 -7.96
CA ARG A 146 -12.68 16.67 -9.05
C ARG A 146 -12.73 18.10 -9.58
N GLY A 147 -13.22 18.23 -10.81
CA GLY A 147 -13.47 19.50 -11.46
C GLY A 147 -12.74 19.63 -12.79
N GLU A 148 -12.75 20.82 -13.37
CA GLU A 148 -12.14 21.11 -14.68
C GLU A 148 -10.63 20.85 -14.70
N THR A 149 -9.96 21.13 -13.57
CA THR A 149 -8.54 20.87 -13.33
C THR A 149 -8.29 19.59 -12.50
N GLY A 150 -9.33 18.77 -12.33
CA GLY A 150 -9.25 17.52 -11.57
C GLY A 150 -9.06 16.30 -12.45
N VAL A 151 -9.10 15.13 -11.82
CA VAL A 151 -9.20 13.83 -12.49
C VAL A 151 -10.64 13.35 -12.41
N SER A 152 -11.19 12.77 -13.48
CA SER A 152 -12.57 12.29 -13.46
C SER A 152 -12.76 11.12 -12.49
N VAL A 153 -13.96 10.98 -11.91
CA VAL A 153 -14.29 9.84 -11.02
C VAL A 153 -14.24 8.52 -11.78
N VAL A 154 -14.52 8.53 -13.08
CA VAL A 154 -14.40 7.34 -13.95
C VAL A 154 -12.93 6.90 -14.05
N THR A 155 -12.00 7.85 -14.17
CA THR A 155 -10.56 7.55 -14.14
C THR A 155 -10.16 6.94 -12.80
N LEU A 156 -10.64 7.49 -11.68
CA LEU A 156 -10.41 6.91 -10.35
C LEU A 156 -10.88 5.46 -10.26
N TYR A 157 -12.11 5.19 -10.73
CA TYR A 157 -12.67 3.85 -10.75
C TYR A 157 -11.78 2.88 -11.52
N TYR A 158 -11.32 3.25 -12.73
CA TYR A 158 -10.40 2.41 -13.49
C TYR A 158 -9.03 2.25 -12.82
N LEU A 159 -8.48 3.29 -12.19
CA LEU A 159 -7.24 3.19 -11.43
C LEU A 159 -7.37 2.21 -10.27
N LEU A 160 -8.47 2.24 -9.53
CA LEU A 160 -8.75 1.29 -8.46
C LEU A 160 -8.76 -0.15 -8.98
N TRP A 161 -9.45 -0.40 -10.10
CA TRP A 161 -9.46 -1.73 -10.73
C TRP A 161 -8.08 -2.18 -11.18
N VAL A 162 -7.27 -1.29 -11.76
CA VAL A 162 -5.90 -1.62 -12.17
C VAL A 162 -5.05 -2.03 -10.96
N VAL A 163 -5.13 -1.28 -9.86
CA VAL A 163 -4.38 -1.60 -8.63
C VAL A 163 -4.84 -2.93 -8.03
N LEU A 164 -6.15 -3.14 -7.88
CA LEU A 164 -6.70 -4.39 -7.34
C LEU A 164 -6.36 -5.59 -8.22
N PHE A 165 -6.48 -5.45 -9.55
CA PHE A 165 -6.14 -6.53 -10.47
C PHE A 165 -4.65 -6.86 -10.42
N SER A 166 -3.79 -5.85 -10.33
CA SER A 166 -2.34 -6.06 -10.18
C SER A 166 -1.99 -6.79 -8.89
N PHE A 167 -2.66 -6.43 -7.78
CA PHE A 167 -2.52 -7.12 -6.50
C PHE A 167 -2.99 -8.58 -6.59
N ILE A 168 -4.14 -8.83 -7.20
CA ILE A 168 -4.67 -10.19 -7.37
C ILE A 168 -3.76 -11.02 -8.28
N LEU A 169 -3.25 -10.45 -9.38
CA LEU A 169 -2.41 -11.18 -10.30
C LEU A 169 -1.05 -11.57 -9.70
N SER A 170 -0.44 -10.74 -8.83
CA SER A 170 0.80 -11.13 -8.12
C SER A 170 0.55 -12.31 -7.17
N HIS A 171 -0.61 -12.33 -6.51
CA HIS A 171 -1.03 -13.44 -5.66
C HIS A 171 -1.39 -14.69 -6.46
N TRP A 172 -1.99 -14.52 -7.64
CA TRP A 172 -2.22 -15.60 -8.59
C TRP A 172 -0.89 -16.19 -9.07
N GLU A 173 0.08 -15.37 -9.45
CA GLU A 173 1.42 -15.82 -9.83
C GLU A 173 2.08 -16.58 -8.68
N LYS A 174 2.01 -16.07 -7.45
CA LYS A 174 2.49 -16.78 -6.25
C LYS A 174 1.79 -18.12 -6.06
N TYR A 175 0.47 -18.19 -6.25
CA TYR A 175 -0.28 -19.44 -6.13
C TYR A 175 0.23 -20.51 -7.11
N ASN A 176 0.60 -20.10 -8.33
CA ASN A 176 1.08 -21.02 -9.37
C ASN A 176 2.58 -21.36 -9.23
N THR A 177 3.41 -20.41 -8.80
CA THR A 177 4.88 -20.55 -8.79
C THR A 177 5.46 -20.89 -7.42
N GLY A 178 4.72 -20.63 -6.34
CA GLY A 178 5.20 -20.69 -4.96
C GLY A 178 6.08 -19.52 -4.53
N ILE A 179 6.27 -18.50 -5.39
CA ILE A 179 7.13 -17.33 -5.12
C ILE A 179 6.32 -16.05 -5.31
N LEU A 180 6.35 -15.15 -4.34
CA LEU A 180 5.78 -13.81 -4.49
C LEU A 180 6.82 -12.84 -5.09
N PHE A 181 6.57 -12.36 -6.30
CA PHE A 181 7.38 -11.30 -6.90
C PHE A 181 6.83 -9.94 -6.47
N LEU A 182 7.67 -9.15 -5.77
CA LEU A 182 7.26 -7.84 -5.30
C LEU A 182 7.31 -6.81 -6.44
N PRO A 183 6.21 -6.08 -6.72
CA PRO A 183 6.18 -5.12 -7.80
C PRO A 183 6.91 -3.83 -7.42
N TRP A 184 7.83 -3.33 -8.26
CA TRP A 184 8.55 -2.08 -7.94
C TRP A 184 7.63 -0.88 -7.81
N GLY A 185 6.49 -0.93 -8.50
CA GLY A 185 5.46 0.12 -8.43
C GLY A 185 4.98 0.38 -7.01
N TYR A 186 4.98 -0.63 -6.13
CA TYR A 186 4.56 -0.46 -4.74
C TYR A 186 5.46 0.52 -4.00
N ASP A 187 6.75 0.21 -3.81
CA ASP A 187 7.66 1.05 -3.02
C ASP A 187 7.84 2.45 -3.62
N ILE A 188 7.88 2.54 -4.95
CA ILE A 188 7.94 3.83 -5.66
C ILE A 188 6.69 4.65 -5.37
N SER A 189 5.50 4.04 -5.45
CA SER A 189 4.24 4.74 -5.16
C SER A 189 4.17 5.23 -3.71
N GLN A 190 4.63 4.43 -2.75
CA GLN A 190 4.64 4.79 -1.33
C GLN A 190 5.54 6.00 -1.06
N VAL A 191 6.77 5.98 -1.57
CA VAL A 191 7.70 7.11 -1.43
C VAL A 191 7.18 8.36 -2.12
N VAL A 192 6.57 8.23 -3.30
CA VAL A 192 6.03 9.38 -4.03
C VAL A 192 4.82 9.97 -3.32
N ILE A 193 3.89 9.16 -2.81
CA ILE A 193 2.71 9.64 -2.07
C ILE A 193 3.16 10.39 -0.82
N TYR A 194 4.04 9.78 -0.01
CA TYR A 194 4.62 10.43 1.16
C TYR A 194 5.25 11.78 0.82
N CYS A 195 6.09 11.83 -0.23
CA CYS A 195 6.70 13.06 -0.69
C CYS A 195 5.68 14.08 -1.16
N ASN A 196 4.63 13.67 -1.88
CA ASN A 196 3.58 14.57 -2.36
C ASN A 196 2.77 15.19 -1.22
N GLU A 197 2.41 14.41 -0.21
CA GLU A 197 1.63 14.90 0.94
C GLU A 197 2.44 15.90 1.77
N LEU A 198 3.75 15.66 1.94
CA LEU A 198 4.65 16.63 2.55
C LEU A 198 4.94 17.85 1.66
N TRP A 199 4.99 17.66 0.34
CA TRP A 199 5.29 18.73 -0.62
C TRP A 199 4.07 19.57 -0.99
N PHE A 200 2.84 19.10 -0.74
CA PHE A 200 1.60 19.86 -0.88
C PHE A 200 1.60 21.15 -0.02
N LEU A 201 2.50 21.22 0.97
CA LEU A 201 2.80 22.42 1.75
C LEU A 201 3.42 23.57 0.94
N GLN A 202 4.04 23.30 -0.21
CA GLN A 202 4.92 24.27 -0.85
C GLN A 202 4.31 24.97 -2.07
N ASN A 203 3.44 24.34 -2.87
CA ASN A 203 2.86 25.00 -4.06
C ASN A 203 1.54 24.37 -4.57
N ILE A 204 0.41 25.01 -4.26
CA ILE A 204 -0.94 24.66 -4.75
C ILE A 204 -1.07 24.75 -6.30
N LYS A 205 -0.08 25.31 -7.01
CA LYS A 205 -0.15 25.58 -8.47
C LYS A 205 0.35 24.47 -9.39
N ILE A 206 1.00 23.40 -8.89
CA ILE A 206 1.55 22.34 -9.74
C ILE A 206 0.67 21.08 -9.63
N LYS A 207 -0.58 21.19 -10.08
CA LYS A 207 -1.60 20.14 -9.89
C LYS A 207 -1.61 19.04 -10.95
N HIS A 208 -1.04 19.24 -12.14
CA HIS A 208 -1.42 18.39 -13.28
C HIS A 208 -0.37 17.46 -13.88
N LYS A 209 0.93 17.77 -13.82
CA LYS A 209 1.90 17.10 -14.71
C LYS A 209 2.77 16.03 -14.05
N LEU A 210 3.04 16.13 -12.76
CA LEU A 210 4.01 15.24 -12.11
C LEU A 210 3.38 13.93 -11.60
N CYS A 211 2.15 13.97 -11.09
CA CYS A 211 1.54 12.82 -10.41
C CYS A 211 0.66 11.93 -11.33
N VAL A 212 0.06 12.49 -12.40
CA VAL A 212 -0.50 11.67 -13.51
C VAL A 212 0.61 10.85 -14.15
N CYS A 213 1.82 11.41 -14.26
CA CYS A 213 3.00 10.69 -14.73
C CYS A 213 3.33 9.51 -13.80
N VAL A 214 3.19 9.66 -12.48
CA VAL A 214 3.45 8.57 -11.50
C VAL A 214 2.38 7.49 -11.56
N CYS A 215 1.09 7.85 -11.61
CA CYS A 215 0.00 6.87 -11.77
C CYS A 215 0.09 6.16 -13.13
N VAL A 216 0.46 6.86 -14.20
CA VAL A 216 0.72 6.28 -15.53
C VAL A 216 2.02 5.47 -15.52
N CYS A 217 3.05 5.83 -14.77
CA CYS A 217 4.27 5.04 -14.62
C CYS A 217 4.00 3.73 -13.86
N VAL A 218 3.13 3.72 -12.86
CA VAL A 218 2.66 2.49 -12.18
C VAL A 218 1.89 1.61 -13.18
N CYS A 219 1.00 2.19 -13.99
CA CYS A 219 0.26 1.47 -15.05
C CYS A 219 1.18 0.95 -16.18
N ILE A 220 2.18 1.73 -16.60
CA ILE A 220 3.19 1.33 -17.61
C ILE A 220 4.12 0.25 -17.03
N TYR A 221 4.43 0.31 -15.73
CA TYR A 221 5.25 -0.70 -15.07
C TYR A 221 4.55 -2.07 -15.02
N ILE A 222 3.24 -2.11 -14.74
CA ILE A 222 2.42 -3.32 -14.86
C ILE A 222 2.46 -3.84 -16.30
N TYR A 223 2.37 -2.97 -17.30
CA TYR A 223 2.48 -3.35 -18.72
C TYR A 223 3.87 -3.87 -19.13
N ILE A 224 4.96 -3.32 -18.56
CA ILE A 224 6.34 -3.72 -18.86
C ILE A 224 6.71 -5.05 -18.19
N TYR A 225 6.18 -5.34 -16.98
CA TYR A 225 6.53 -6.57 -16.27
C TYR A 225 5.78 -7.81 -16.81
N TYR A 226 4.55 -7.65 -17.32
CA TYR A 226 3.80 -8.75 -17.95
C TYR A 226 4.28 -9.12 -19.37
N ILE A 227 5.23 -8.37 -19.97
CA ILE A 227 5.87 -8.70 -21.27
C ILE A 227 7.32 -9.20 -21.07
N LYS A 228 7.61 -9.82 -19.92
CA LYS A 228 8.89 -10.55 -19.72
C LYS A 228 8.78 -12.07 -19.81
N TYR A 229 7.63 -12.58 -20.28
CA TYR A 229 7.46 -13.96 -20.75
C TYR A 229 6.74 -13.97 -22.09
#